data_AF-A0A9D7U7P0-F1
#
_entry.id   AF-A0A9D7U7P0-F1
#
_cell.length_a   1.000
_cell.length_b   1.000
_cell.length_c   1.000
_cell.angle_alpha   90.00
_cell.angle_beta   90.00
_cell.angle_gamma   90.00
#
_symmetry.space_group_name_H-M   'P 1'
#
loop_
_entity.id
_entity.type
_entity.pdbx_description
1 polymer ?
#
loop_
_entity_poly.entity_id
_entity_poly.type
_entity_poly.pdbx_seq_one_letter_code
_entity_poly.pdbx_strand_id
1 'polypeptide(L)'
;MRLFAILALVAALFVGTVDTSAQGGQLTPAAQAPVMIKPKMKLGDVKAVTQFIAGVDIRGTEVDAYLDTRKILVEVIESANKASKKDDDLVTVEMKMEQVQNLFTLMQRGSPQGRRS
;
A
#
# COMPACT_ATOMS: atom_id res chain seq x y z
N MET A 1 20.13 65.20 25.41
CA MET A 1 19.96 64.48 26.70
C MET A 1 19.26 63.17 26.41
N ARG A 2 19.63 62.14 27.18
CA ARG A 2 19.21 60.74 27.09
C ARG A 2 17.69 60.54 27.27
N LEU A 3 17.24 59.30 27.06
CA LEU A 3 15.92 58.70 27.42
C LEU A 3 14.82 58.89 26.35
N PHE A 4 14.05 57.90 25.89
CA PHE A 4 13.81 56.51 26.31
C PHE A 4 13.08 55.73 25.19
N ALA A 5 13.28 54.40 25.21
CA ALA A 5 12.33 53.33 24.88
C ALA A 5 11.73 53.32 23.45
N ILE A 6 12.15 52.44 22.54
CA ILE A 6 11.92 50.99 22.54
C ILE A 6 10.46 50.65 22.86
N LEU A 7 9.64 50.50 21.81
CA LEU A 7 8.89 49.27 21.64
C LEU A 7 8.63 49.05 20.15
N ALA A 8 9.24 47.99 19.66
CA ALA A 8 9.16 47.49 18.31
C ALA A 8 7.74 46.98 18.03
N LEU A 9 7.18 47.38 16.90
CA LEU A 9 6.78 46.45 15.83
C LEU A 9 6.39 47.28 14.60
N VAL A 10 7.39 47.65 13.81
CA VAL A 10 7.18 48.25 12.48
C VAL A 10 7.39 47.17 11.44
N ALA A 11 6.54 47.24 10.41
CA ALA A 11 6.62 46.61 9.10
C ALA A 11 6.09 45.16 9.01
N ALA A 12 5.21 44.82 8.06
CA ALA A 12 4.70 45.60 6.95
C ALA A 12 3.50 44.88 6.30
N LEU A 13 2.44 45.66 6.09
CA LEU A 13 1.76 45.84 4.81
C LEU A 13 1.40 44.58 4.02
N PHE A 14 0.17 44.10 4.25
CA PHE A 14 -0.65 43.61 3.15
C PHE A 14 -1.25 44.83 2.43
N VAL A 15 -0.67 45.22 1.30
CA VAL A 15 -1.34 46.04 0.29
C VAL A 15 -0.99 45.42 -1.06
N GLY A 16 -2.02 44.88 -1.71
CA GLY A 16 -1.90 44.20 -3.00
C GLY A 16 -1.55 45.17 -4.13
N THR A 17 -0.64 44.73 -4.98
CA THR A 17 -0.53 45.17 -6.36
C THR A 17 -0.85 43.99 -7.26
N VAL A 18 -1.85 44.18 -8.11
CA VAL A 18 -2.23 43.25 -9.17
C VAL A 18 -1.21 43.39 -10.31
N ASP A 19 -0.32 42.42 -10.47
CA ASP A 19 0.43 42.25 -11.71
C ASP A 19 -0.12 41.02 -12.44
N THR A 20 -0.91 41.32 -13.47
CA THR A 20 -1.39 40.34 -14.45
C THR A 20 -0.20 39.85 -15.28
N SER A 21 0.28 38.65 -14.99
CA SER A 21 1.09 37.90 -15.95
C SER A 21 0.82 36.41 -15.84
N ALA A 22 0.19 35.89 -16.89
CA ALA A 22 0.21 34.49 -17.35
C ALA A 22 0.01 33.40 -16.27
N GLN A 23 -1.27 33.13 -15.98
CA GLN A 23 -1.70 31.81 -15.51
C GLN A 23 -1.36 30.74 -16.57
N GLY A 24 -0.33 29.94 -16.28
CA GLY A 24 0.06 28.78 -17.09
C GLY A 24 0.83 27.74 -16.30
N GLY A 25 0.70 27.73 -14.98
CA GLY A 25 1.23 26.68 -14.11
C GLY A 25 0.19 25.58 -13.97
N GLN A 26 0.18 24.64 -14.91
CA GLN A 26 -0.59 23.41 -14.77
C GLN A 26 0.01 22.63 -13.58
N LEU A 27 -0.65 22.73 -12.42
CA LEU A 27 -0.37 21.90 -11.25
C LEU A 27 -0.71 20.46 -11.64
N THR A 28 0.26 19.75 -12.21
CA THR A 28 0.20 18.30 -12.31
C THR A 28 0.14 17.79 -10.87
N PRO A 29 -0.89 17.03 -10.48
CA PRO A 29 -0.88 16.37 -9.19
C PRO A 29 0.37 15.50 -9.15
N ALA A 30 1.24 15.71 -8.15
CA ALA A 30 2.37 14.83 -7.94
C ALA A 30 1.82 13.40 -7.83
N ALA A 31 2.24 12.51 -8.73
CA ALA A 31 1.87 11.11 -8.68
C ALA A 31 2.29 10.56 -7.32
N GLN A 32 1.32 10.34 -6.44
CA GLN A 32 1.57 9.78 -5.12
C GLN A 32 2.14 8.38 -5.33
N ALA A 33 3.37 8.17 -4.84
CA ALA A 33 4.00 6.86 -4.92
C ALA A 33 3.08 5.81 -4.27
N PRO A 34 2.90 4.63 -4.89
CA PRO A 34 2.04 3.58 -4.34
C PRO A 34 2.45 3.24 -2.91
N VAL A 35 1.51 3.33 -1.97
CA VAL A 35 1.77 2.97 -0.57
C VAL A 35 1.96 1.46 -0.48
N MET A 36 3.15 1.05 -0.06
CA MET A 36 3.53 -0.34 0.17
C MET A 36 3.34 -0.71 1.64
N ILE A 37 2.63 -1.80 1.90
CA ILE A 37 2.46 -2.42 3.21
C ILE A 37 3.37 -3.65 3.28
N LYS A 38 3.98 -3.85 4.44
CA LYS A 38 4.96 -4.93 4.70
C LYS A 38 4.57 -5.78 5.91
N PRO A 39 3.42 -6.47 5.91
CA PRO A 39 3.04 -7.36 6.99
C PRO A 39 4.10 -8.45 7.21
N LYS A 40 4.33 -8.78 8.48
CA LYS A 40 5.14 -9.94 8.90
C LYS A 40 4.21 -11.04 9.37
N MET A 41 4.35 -12.23 8.81
CA MET A 41 3.53 -13.39 9.15
C MET A 41 4.33 -14.68 9.02
N LYS A 42 3.84 -15.77 9.61
CA LYS A 42 4.51 -17.07 9.50
C LYS A 42 4.46 -17.59 8.07
N LEU A 43 5.54 -18.25 7.62
CA LEU A 43 5.58 -18.86 6.29
C LEU A 43 4.45 -19.89 6.09
N GLY A 44 4.11 -20.66 7.13
CA GLY A 44 2.99 -21.60 7.11
C GLY A 44 1.66 -20.91 6.78
N ASP A 45 1.41 -19.73 7.33
CA ASP A 45 0.19 -18.96 7.07
C ASP A 45 0.15 -18.46 5.62
N VAL A 46 1.30 -18.00 5.08
CA VAL A 46 1.39 -17.58 3.66
C VAL A 46 1.07 -18.75 2.73
N LYS A 47 1.62 -19.94 3.01
CA LYS A 47 1.34 -21.17 2.25
C LYS A 47 -0.14 -21.53 2.32
N ALA A 48 -0.72 -21.51 3.52
CA ALA A 48 -2.13 -21.83 3.74
C ALA A 48 -3.05 -20.86 2.99
N VAL A 49 -2.80 -19.56 3.08
CA VAL A 49 -3.55 -18.52 2.36
C VAL A 49 -3.44 -18.71 0.84
N THR A 50 -2.24 -19.01 0.34
CA THR A 50 -2.02 -19.26 -1.10
C THR A 50 -2.85 -20.45 -1.60
N GLN A 51 -2.94 -21.52 -0.82
CA GLN A 51 -3.77 -22.69 -1.14
C GLN A 51 -5.26 -22.38 -1.02
N PHE A 52 -5.65 -21.62 0.00
CA PHE A 52 -7.03 -21.25 0.24
C PHE A 52 -7.61 -20.42 -0.91
N ILE A 53 -6.89 -19.39 -1.37
CA ILE A 53 -7.37 -18.55 -2.48
C ILE A 53 -7.39 -19.30 -3.81
N ALA A 54 -6.58 -20.36 -3.97
CA ALA A 54 -6.61 -21.21 -5.16
C ALA A 54 -7.90 -22.02 -5.30
N GLY A 55 -8.68 -22.16 -4.23
CA GLY A 55 -10.01 -22.77 -4.25
C GLY A 55 -11.18 -21.80 -4.40
N VAL A 56 -10.92 -20.50 -4.52
CA VAL A 56 -11.97 -19.49 -4.73
C VAL A 56 -12.50 -19.59 -6.15
N ASP A 57 -13.82 -19.50 -6.30
CA ASP A 57 -14.44 -19.32 -7.62
C ASP A 57 -14.13 -17.91 -8.15
N ILE A 58 -13.35 -17.81 -9.22
CA ILE A 58 -12.88 -16.54 -9.77
C ILE A 58 -13.82 -16.10 -10.89
N ARG A 59 -14.47 -14.96 -10.72
CA ARG A 59 -15.27 -14.33 -11.78
C ARG A 59 -14.35 -13.77 -12.85
N GLY A 60 -14.81 -13.73 -14.10
CA GLY A 60 -14.00 -13.28 -15.24
C GLY A 60 -13.38 -11.88 -15.07
N THR A 61 -14.03 -10.99 -14.32
CA THR A 61 -13.56 -9.61 -14.08
C THR A 61 -12.44 -9.48 -13.04
N GLU A 62 -12.14 -10.53 -12.27
CA GLU A 62 -11.19 -10.50 -11.15
C GLU A 62 -9.99 -11.44 -11.35
N VAL A 63 -9.86 -12.05 -12.54
CA VAL A 63 -8.76 -12.96 -12.87
C VAL A 63 -7.41 -12.28 -12.69
N ASP A 64 -7.23 -11.06 -13.20
CA ASP A 64 -5.97 -10.34 -13.09
C ASP A 64 -5.61 -10.00 -11.64
N ALA A 65 -6.61 -9.57 -10.85
CA ALA A 65 -6.45 -9.29 -9.43
C ALA A 65 -6.04 -10.54 -8.64
N TYR A 66 -6.62 -11.70 -8.98
CA TYR A 66 -6.25 -12.99 -8.42
C TYR A 66 -4.83 -13.40 -8.79
N LEU A 67 -4.47 -13.32 -10.08
CA LEU A 67 -3.15 -13.69 -10.56
C LEU A 67 -2.05 -12.83 -9.94
N ASP A 68 -2.27 -11.52 -9.85
CA ASP A 68 -1.33 -10.59 -9.24
C ASP A 68 -1.13 -10.89 -7.75
N THR A 69 -2.23 -11.09 -7.01
CA THR A 69 -2.18 -11.41 -5.58
C THR A 69 -1.47 -12.76 -5.33
N ARG A 70 -1.82 -13.80 -6.10
CA ARG A 70 -1.21 -15.12 -5.98
C ARG A 70 0.28 -15.08 -6.28
N LYS A 71 0.68 -14.32 -7.29
CA LYS A 71 2.09 -14.18 -7.66
C LYS A 71 2.94 -13.67 -6.50
N ILE A 72 2.49 -12.64 -5.79
CA ILE A 72 3.22 -12.09 -4.63
C ILE A 72 3.42 -13.14 -3.54
N LEU A 73 2.36 -13.88 -3.20
CA LEU A 73 2.44 -14.90 -2.16
C LEU A 73 3.39 -16.03 -2.56
N VAL A 74 3.35 -16.46 -3.81
CA VAL A 74 4.26 -17.48 -4.36
C VAL A 74 5.71 -16.99 -4.35
N GLU A 75 5.98 -15.76 -4.76
CA GLU A 75 7.33 -15.19 -4.75
C GLU A 75 7.93 -15.13 -3.34
N VAL A 76 7.11 -14.79 -2.34
CA VAL A 76 7.52 -14.83 -0.92
C VAL A 76 7.83 -16.26 -0.47
N ILE A 77 6.98 -17.23 -0.83
CA ILE A 77 7.20 -18.65 -0.49
C ILE A 77 8.47 -19.17 -1.15
N GLU A 78 8.69 -18.89 -2.44
CA GLU A 78 9.89 -19.29 -3.15
C GLU A 78 11.15 -18.67 -2.55
N SER A 79 11.10 -17.38 -2.22
CA SER A 79 12.23 -16.68 -1.58
C SER A 79 12.53 -17.24 -0.20
N ALA A 80 11.50 -17.56 0.59
CA ALA A 80 11.64 -18.17 1.90
C ALA A 80 12.19 -19.60 1.82
N ASN A 81 11.74 -20.40 0.84
CA ASN A 81 12.24 -21.75 0.59
C ASN A 81 13.71 -21.73 0.14
N LYS A 82 14.09 -20.79 -0.74
CA LYS A 82 15.50 -20.56 -1.13
C LYS A 82 16.37 -20.20 0.08
N ALA A 83 15.81 -19.46 1.03
CA ALA A 83 16.45 -19.14 2.31
C ALA A 83 16.33 -20.25 3.37
N SER A 84 15.80 -21.43 3.02
CA SER A 84 15.58 -22.57 3.94
C SER A 84 14.78 -22.23 5.20
N LYS A 85 13.85 -21.28 5.10
CA LYS A 85 12.94 -20.94 6.20
C LYS A 85 11.93 -22.06 6.45
N LYS A 86 11.61 -22.26 7.72
CA LYS A 86 10.58 -23.19 8.21
C LYS A 86 9.23 -22.51 8.29
N ASP A 87 8.17 -23.31 8.43
CA ASP A 87 6.80 -22.79 8.45
C ASP A 87 6.52 -21.84 9.61
N ASP A 88 7.21 -22.00 10.75
CA ASP A 88 7.10 -21.10 11.91
C ASP A 88 7.91 -19.81 11.77
N ASP A 89 8.78 -19.69 10.76
CA ASP A 89 9.59 -18.49 10.57
C ASP A 89 8.76 -17.34 10.01
N LEU A 90 9.06 -16.13 10.50
CA LEU A 90 8.43 -14.92 10.00
C LEU A 90 9.00 -14.52 8.63
N VAL A 91 8.10 -14.19 7.72
CA VAL A 91 8.38 -13.64 6.40
C VAL A 91 7.66 -12.31 6.22
N THR A 92 8.27 -11.41 5.47
CA THR A 92 7.67 -10.14 5.09
C THR A 92 7.00 -10.32 3.73
N VAL A 93 5.73 -9.98 3.63
CA VAL A 93 5.01 -9.94 2.35
C VAL A 93 4.91 -8.48 1.94
N GLU A 94 5.52 -8.10 0.81
CA GLU A 94 5.46 -6.71 0.33
C GLU A 94 4.30 -6.55 -0.66
N MET A 95 3.33 -5.72 -0.30
CA MET A 95 2.09 -5.56 -1.08
C MET A 95 1.69 -4.09 -1.19
N LYS A 96 1.14 -3.71 -2.33
CA LYS A 96 0.38 -2.47 -2.51
C LYS A 96 -0.96 -2.58 -1.80
N MET A 97 -1.51 -1.44 -1.37
CA MET A 97 -2.82 -1.41 -0.71
C MET A 97 -3.96 -2.04 -1.54
N GLU A 98 -3.91 -1.92 -2.87
CA GLU A 98 -4.86 -2.56 -3.80
C GLU A 98 -4.77 -4.10 -3.73
N GLN A 99 -3.57 -4.64 -3.67
CA GLN A 99 -3.33 -6.09 -3.57
C GLN A 99 -3.81 -6.64 -2.22
N VAL A 100 -3.72 -5.84 -1.15
CA VAL A 100 -4.29 -6.20 0.16
C VAL A 100 -5.81 -6.30 0.08
N GLN A 101 -6.47 -5.35 -0.58
CA GLN A 101 -7.93 -5.36 -0.76
C GLN A 101 -8.39 -6.54 -1.63
N ASN A 102 -7.64 -6.86 -2.68
CA ASN A 102 -7.89 -8.03 -3.52
C ASN A 102 -7.76 -9.32 -2.71
N LEU A 103 -6.66 -9.49 -1.97
CA LEU A 103 -6.47 -10.65 -1.10
C LEU A 103 -7.60 -10.80 -0.08
N PHE A 104 -8.00 -9.69 0.56
CA PHE A 104 -9.09 -9.71 1.54
C PHE A 104 -10.41 -10.15 0.90
N THR A 105 -10.74 -9.63 -0.29
CA THR A 105 -11.94 -9.99 -1.04
C THR A 105 -11.94 -11.48 -1.43
N LEU A 106 -10.80 -12.00 -1.88
CA LEU A 106 -10.62 -13.41 -2.21
C LEU A 106 -10.77 -14.29 -0.96
N MET A 107 -10.19 -13.88 0.17
CA MET A 107 -10.27 -14.59 1.44
C MET A 107 -11.69 -14.65 2.02
N GLN A 108 -12.52 -13.62 1.82
CA GLN A 108 -13.92 -13.65 2.25
C GLN A 108 -14.76 -14.70 1.52
N ARG A 109 -14.35 -15.07 0.31
CA ARG A 109 -15.09 -15.96 -0.59
C ARG A 109 -14.48 -17.34 -0.70
N GLY A 110 -13.24 -17.52 -0.25
CA GLY A 110 -12.62 -18.82 -0.26
C GLY A 110 -13.33 -19.78 0.68
N SER A 111 -13.37 -21.03 0.28
CA SER A 111 -13.72 -22.14 1.15
C SER A 111 -12.46 -22.95 1.35
N PRO A 112 -12.19 -23.49 2.55
CA PRO A 112 -11.18 -24.53 2.69
C PRO A 112 -11.54 -25.65 1.72
N GLN A 113 -10.66 -25.98 0.77
CA GLN A 113 -10.82 -27.21 0.01
C GLN A 113 -10.69 -28.37 0.99
N GLY A 114 -11.82 -28.92 1.43
CA GLY A 114 -11.81 -29.96 2.47
C GLY A 114 -13.15 -30.27 3.15
N ARG A 115 -14.24 -29.56 2.85
CA ARG A 115 -15.57 -29.94 3.36
C ARG A 115 -16.58 -29.98 2.22
N ARG A 116 -16.55 -31.07 1.45
CA ARG A 116 -17.74 -31.54 0.72
C ARG A 116 -18.77 -31.91 1.79
N SER A 117 -19.87 -31.17 1.88
CA SER A 117 -21.08 -31.63 2.57
C SER A 117 -21.70 -32.80 1.82
#